data_AF-A0A3L6JI94-F1
#
_entry.id   AF-A0A3L6JI94-F1
#
_cell.length_a   1.000
_cell.length_b   1.000
_cell.length_c   1.000
_cell.angle_alpha   90.00
_cell.angle_beta   90.00
_cell.angle_gamma   90.00
#
_symmetry.space_group_name_H-M   'P 1'
#
loop_
_entity.id
_entity.type
_entity.pdbx_description
1 polymer ?
#
loop_
_entity_poly.entity_id
_entity_poly.type
_entity_poly.pdbx_seq_one_letter_code
_entity_poly.pdbx_strand_id
1 'polypeptide(L)'
;MGVSVKGIALVFVLLSMLLSVSNSTHQNIAVQLVDMTLSSHISHVPITIDDDADFLSQATAESWLGDGSQSFPYRIENYTIEVPSGYVGICINENVTAHYIIDNCIIYSTTMFGTGVYMQGGNGTVLNCEIHHVYHGVLIYNTNKTVRGNLIHEFQRKGIVLDGTTDAEVIDNTIIGYTDTLNESYAPTGISAIGEYPYSLGARVENNTITNCIVGILSEVMSSTYTQNNLSLCEWGIIEQGDNNHIINNTVTFNTEIGIQMDSMTQNNYIYYNHILNNTLNAEDDGVSNRWDDGEALGNFWSEGFGAVYEIAGDANATDRYPFYVESIPPLLEDLTEITLIFGSGLTRVEWDAVDLTPDLFWTYVNGSLFHSGDWNNDTISVDFYSLLVGDYSITLLVQDRNGFSASDQMILHVVPADTTPLILAVGITVLTLGVIAVVFLKKR
;
A
#
# COMPACT_ATOMS: atom_id res chain seq x y z
N MET A 1 -30.97 -15.44 -39.98
CA MET A 1 -30.28 -14.16 -39.65
C MET A 1 -30.58 -13.94 -38.16
N GLY A 2 -29.81 -14.40 -37.17
CA GLY A 2 -28.36 -14.22 -36.96
C GLY A 2 -28.11 -12.72 -36.75
N VAL A 3 -27.96 -12.17 -35.55
CA VAL A 3 -26.80 -12.21 -34.60
C VAL A 3 -27.32 -11.79 -33.20
N SER A 4 -27.27 -12.65 -32.17
CA SER A 4 -26.27 -12.81 -31.07
C SER A 4 -26.35 -11.80 -29.92
N VAL A 5 -26.81 -12.31 -28.77
CA VAL A 5 -26.72 -11.74 -27.42
C VAL A 5 -25.42 -12.23 -26.78
N LYS A 6 -24.38 -11.38 -26.69
CA LYS A 6 -23.23 -11.52 -25.77
C LYS A 6 -22.61 -10.15 -25.55
N GLY A 7 -22.59 -9.68 -24.31
CA GLY A 7 -21.99 -8.39 -23.95
C GLY A 7 -22.32 -7.93 -22.53
N ILE A 8 -22.33 -8.84 -21.56
CA ILE A 8 -22.30 -8.52 -20.13
C ILE A 8 -21.32 -9.53 -19.52
N ALA A 9 -20.42 -9.03 -18.66
CA ALA A 9 -19.26 -9.69 -18.02
C ALA A 9 -17.95 -9.65 -18.83
N LEU A 10 -17.16 -8.58 -18.64
CA LEU A 10 -15.70 -8.62 -18.37
C LEU A 10 -15.16 -7.17 -18.30
N VAL A 11 -15.15 -6.56 -17.10
CA VAL A 11 -14.45 -5.28 -16.85
C VAL A 11 -13.53 -5.33 -15.61
N PHE A 12 -13.35 -6.49 -14.97
CA PHE A 12 -12.64 -6.57 -13.67
C PHE A 12 -11.27 -7.27 -13.65
N VAL A 13 -10.53 -7.38 -14.76
CA VAL A 13 -9.19 -8.03 -14.74
C VAL A 13 -8.13 -7.28 -15.53
N LEU A 14 -8.06 -5.96 -15.38
CA LEU A 14 -7.03 -5.14 -16.03
C LEU A 14 -6.36 -4.20 -15.04
N LEU A 15 -5.82 -4.76 -13.94
CA LEU A 15 -4.91 -4.04 -13.04
C LEU A 15 -3.97 -4.96 -12.24
N SER A 16 -3.47 -6.05 -12.82
CA SER A 16 -2.52 -6.96 -12.13
C SER A 16 -1.31 -7.40 -12.96
N MET A 17 -1.01 -6.70 -14.05
CA MET A 17 0.19 -6.98 -14.84
C MET A 17 0.89 -5.69 -15.21
N LEU A 18 1.83 -5.25 -14.38
CA LEU A 18 3.01 -4.46 -14.78
C LEU A 18 4.00 -4.47 -13.61
N LEU A 19 5.29 -4.68 -13.94
CA LEU A 19 6.46 -4.88 -13.07
C LEU A 19 6.62 -6.35 -12.61
N SER A 20 7.40 -7.21 -13.26
CA SER A 20 8.78 -7.00 -13.72
C SER A 20 9.20 -8.16 -14.64
N VAL A 21 9.90 -7.87 -15.75
CA VAL A 21 11.07 -8.64 -16.21
C VAL A 21 11.87 -7.76 -17.18
N SER A 22 13.10 -7.41 -16.80
CA SER A 22 14.10 -6.89 -17.72
C SER A 22 14.62 -8.05 -18.59
N ASN A 23 14.32 -7.99 -19.89
CA ASN A 23 14.86 -8.93 -20.87
C ASN A 23 16.38 -8.73 -21.02
N SER A 24 17.17 -9.68 -20.52
CA SER A 24 18.53 -9.90 -21.02
C SER A 24 18.57 -11.20 -21.81
N THR A 25 18.93 -11.08 -23.08
CA THR A 25 19.03 -12.19 -24.03
C THR A 25 20.20 -13.09 -23.68
N HIS A 26 19.94 -14.33 -23.23
CA HIS A 26 20.95 -15.38 -23.13
C HIS A 26 20.68 -16.49 -24.14
N GLN A 27 21.75 -16.85 -24.86
CA GLN A 27 21.75 -17.79 -25.97
C GLN A 27 21.46 -19.23 -25.54
N ASN A 28 20.75 -19.95 -26.40
CA ASN A 28 20.45 -21.38 -26.26
C ASN A 28 21.73 -22.23 -26.17
N ILE A 29 22.07 -22.67 -24.97
CA ILE A 29 22.94 -23.83 -24.74
C ILE A 29 22.02 -24.95 -24.27
N ALA A 30 21.92 -26.02 -25.06
CA ALA A 30 21.25 -27.24 -24.65
C ALA A 30 22.05 -27.89 -23.52
N VAL A 31 21.73 -27.54 -22.28
CA VAL A 31 22.25 -28.21 -21.09
C VAL A 31 21.43 -29.48 -20.92
N GLN A 32 22.12 -30.61 -20.99
CA GLN A 32 21.63 -31.93 -20.64
C GLN A 32 21.05 -31.86 -19.21
N LEU A 33 19.72 -31.96 -19.08
CA LEU A 33 19.02 -32.04 -17.80
C LEU A 33 19.55 -33.26 -17.04
N VAL A 34 20.52 -33.01 -16.16
CA VAL A 34 20.77 -33.90 -15.04
C VAL A 34 19.55 -33.73 -14.15
N ASP A 35 18.75 -34.78 -14.08
CA ASP A 35 17.65 -34.98 -13.15
C ASP A 35 18.21 -34.83 -11.73
N MET A 36 18.28 -33.58 -11.23
CA MET A 36 18.43 -33.31 -9.81
C MET A 36 17.10 -33.69 -9.21
N THR A 37 17.04 -34.93 -8.70
CA THR A 37 15.92 -35.45 -7.94
C THR A 37 15.40 -34.37 -7.01
N LEU A 38 14.19 -33.90 -7.27
CA LEU A 38 13.34 -33.23 -6.29
C LEU A 38 13.50 -34.04 -5.00
N SER A 39 13.97 -33.41 -3.93
CA SER A 39 13.95 -34.05 -2.61
C SER A 39 12.50 -34.43 -2.34
N SER A 40 12.15 -35.69 -2.56
CA SER A 40 10.83 -36.21 -2.23
C SER A 40 10.76 -36.23 -0.72
N HIS A 41 9.89 -35.42 -0.14
CA HIS A 41 9.63 -35.46 1.29
C HIS A 41 9.32 -36.91 1.72
N ILE A 42 9.83 -37.29 2.90
CA ILE A 42 9.63 -38.60 3.48
C ILE A 42 8.31 -38.57 4.26
N SER A 43 7.40 -39.52 4.01
CA SER A 43 6.18 -39.62 4.81
C SER A 43 6.53 -39.99 6.25
N HIS A 44 5.99 -39.25 7.20
CA HIS A 44 6.20 -39.47 8.63
C HIS A 44 4.87 -39.32 9.39
N VAL A 45 4.72 -40.07 10.47
CA VAL A 45 3.59 -39.90 11.40
C VAL A 45 3.75 -38.58 12.18
N PRO A 46 2.77 -38.13 12.97
CA PRO A 46 3.00 -37.02 13.88
C PRO A 46 4.21 -37.23 14.81
N ILE A 47 4.96 -36.15 15.07
CA ILE A 47 6.14 -36.14 15.94
C ILE A 47 5.78 -35.43 17.25
N THR A 48 6.11 -36.05 18.37
CA THR A 48 6.02 -35.43 19.70
C THR A 48 7.36 -35.56 20.39
N ILE A 49 7.90 -34.45 20.88
CA ILE A 49 9.10 -34.41 21.72
C ILE A 49 8.70 -33.96 23.13
N ASP A 50 8.91 -34.84 24.11
CA ASP A 50 8.54 -34.59 25.51
C ASP A 50 9.60 -33.79 26.29
N ASP A 51 10.87 -34.10 26.10
CA ASP A 51 12.02 -33.45 26.75
C ASP A 51 13.31 -33.61 25.90
N ASP A 52 14.44 -33.07 26.38
CA ASP A 52 15.72 -33.13 25.65
C ASP A 52 16.27 -34.56 25.47
N ALA A 53 15.94 -35.50 26.38
CA ALA A 53 16.38 -36.88 26.28
C ALA A 53 15.57 -37.63 25.20
N ASP A 54 14.27 -37.37 25.10
CA ASP A 54 13.41 -37.82 24.01
C ASP A 54 13.87 -37.23 22.67
N PHE A 55 14.21 -35.94 22.63
CA PHE A 55 14.77 -35.30 21.44
C PHE A 55 16.02 -36.03 20.96
N LEU A 56 17.00 -36.25 21.84
CA LEU A 56 18.24 -36.97 21.50
C LEU A 56 17.96 -38.40 21.03
N SER A 57 17.02 -39.10 21.68
CA SER A 57 16.64 -40.47 21.33
C SER A 57 16.04 -40.54 19.92
N GLN A 58 15.07 -39.69 19.61
CA GLN A 58 14.44 -39.63 18.28
C GLN A 58 15.42 -39.14 17.22
N ALA A 59 16.21 -38.10 17.51
CA ALA A 59 17.25 -37.61 16.60
C ALA A 59 18.26 -38.71 16.23
N THR A 60 18.65 -39.55 17.19
CA THR A 60 19.54 -40.69 16.93
C THR A 60 18.87 -41.78 16.08
N ALA A 61 17.59 -42.06 16.34
CA ALA A 61 16.82 -43.09 15.63
C ALA A 61 16.52 -42.69 14.17
N GLU A 62 16.15 -41.43 13.96
CA GLU A 62 15.81 -40.85 12.65
C GLU A 62 17.05 -40.31 11.91
N SER A 63 18.22 -40.27 12.56
CA SER A 63 19.43 -39.64 12.03
C SER A 63 19.27 -38.14 11.73
N TRP A 64 18.52 -37.43 12.57
CA TRP A 64 18.42 -35.97 12.49
C TRP A 64 19.78 -35.31 12.75
N LEU A 65 20.05 -34.22 12.03
CA LEU A 65 21.23 -33.40 12.27
C LEU A 65 21.06 -32.59 13.56
N GLY A 66 22.18 -32.16 14.14
CA GLY A 66 22.19 -31.31 15.33
C GLY A 66 22.56 -32.02 16.63
N ASP A 67 22.92 -31.23 17.64
CA ASP A 67 23.15 -31.65 19.01
C ASP A 67 22.27 -30.88 20.02
N GLY A 68 21.32 -30.08 19.52
CA GLY A 68 20.43 -29.25 20.34
C GLY A 68 21.06 -27.98 20.89
N SER A 69 22.33 -27.70 20.59
CA SER A 69 22.96 -26.42 20.94
C SER A 69 22.51 -25.30 20.02
N GLN A 70 22.64 -24.04 20.46
CA GLN A 70 22.36 -22.87 19.62
C GLN A 70 23.20 -22.86 18.32
N SER A 71 24.44 -23.33 18.37
CA SER A 71 25.33 -23.39 17.20
C SER A 71 25.03 -24.55 16.25
N PHE A 72 24.34 -25.59 16.74
CA PHE A 72 24.04 -26.79 15.95
C PHE A 72 22.70 -27.40 16.41
N PRO A 73 21.57 -26.71 16.17
CA PRO A 73 20.26 -27.13 16.64
C PRO A 73 19.82 -28.45 16.00
N TYR A 74 18.97 -29.21 16.69
CA TYR A 74 18.34 -30.39 16.08
C TYR A 74 17.52 -30.00 14.85
N ARG A 75 17.58 -30.76 13.76
CA ARG A 75 16.82 -30.49 12.52
C ARG A 75 15.80 -31.59 12.22
N ILE A 76 14.53 -31.20 12.23
CA ILE A 76 13.42 -32.01 11.72
C ILE A 76 13.11 -31.47 10.32
N GLU A 77 13.47 -32.21 9.27
CA GLU A 77 13.42 -31.68 7.91
C GLU A 77 12.98 -32.68 6.83
N ASN A 78 12.43 -32.17 5.74
CA ASN A 78 12.04 -32.94 4.57
C ASN A 78 10.97 -34.02 4.84
N TYR A 79 10.07 -33.79 5.80
CA TYR A 79 8.96 -34.71 6.09
C TYR A 79 7.64 -34.26 5.49
N THR A 80 6.78 -35.22 5.15
CA THR A 80 5.35 -35.03 4.91
C THR A 80 4.56 -35.68 6.04
N ILE A 81 3.83 -34.88 6.81
CA ILE A 81 3.11 -35.30 8.02
C ILE A 81 1.61 -35.02 7.85
N GLU A 82 0.80 -36.08 7.85
CA GLU A 82 -0.65 -35.95 7.96
C GLU A 82 -1.04 -35.86 9.44
N VAL A 83 -1.79 -34.82 9.79
CA VAL A 83 -2.28 -34.53 11.14
C VAL A 83 -3.70 -35.09 11.29
N PRO A 84 -3.90 -36.14 12.10
CA PRO A 84 -5.23 -36.66 12.38
C PRO A 84 -6.08 -35.66 13.17
N SER A 85 -7.41 -35.84 13.13
CA SER A 85 -8.35 -34.98 13.86
C SER A 85 -8.05 -34.93 15.36
N GLY A 86 -7.85 -33.72 15.90
CA GLY A 86 -7.55 -33.48 17.32
C GLY A 86 -6.08 -33.67 17.72
N TYR A 87 -5.17 -33.88 16.76
CA TYR A 87 -3.75 -34.05 17.02
C TYR A 87 -2.92 -32.86 16.52
N VAL A 88 -1.63 -32.88 16.86
CA VAL A 88 -0.62 -31.93 16.38
C VAL A 88 0.32 -32.66 15.43
N GLY A 89 0.74 -32.04 14.33
CA GLY A 89 1.72 -32.63 13.40
C GLY A 89 3.12 -32.73 14.01
N ILE A 90 3.66 -31.61 14.50
CA ILE A 90 4.91 -31.58 15.26
C ILE A 90 4.67 -30.85 16.60
N CYS A 91 4.84 -31.56 17.70
CA CYS A 91 4.62 -31.07 19.06
C CYS A 91 5.93 -31.05 19.84
N ILE A 92 6.36 -29.86 20.28
CA ILE A 92 7.53 -29.68 21.15
C ILE A 92 7.03 -29.21 22.52
N ASN A 93 7.05 -30.12 23.50
CA ASN A 93 6.50 -29.88 24.83
C ASN A 93 7.41 -29.01 25.70
N GLU A 94 6.85 -28.46 26.78
CA GLU A 94 7.48 -27.47 27.67
C GLU A 94 8.82 -27.87 28.30
N ASN A 95 9.12 -29.17 28.47
CA ASN A 95 10.35 -29.63 29.12
C ASN A 95 11.56 -29.70 28.18
N VAL A 96 11.38 -29.35 26.90
CA VAL A 96 12.48 -29.21 25.96
C VAL A 96 13.21 -27.89 26.25
N THR A 97 14.54 -27.93 26.32
CA THR A 97 15.40 -26.73 26.42
C THR A 97 16.34 -26.59 25.22
N ALA A 98 16.49 -27.65 24.43
CA ALA A 98 17.28 -27.67 23.22
C ALA A 98 16.81 -26.62 22.18
N HIS A 99 17.77 -26.20 21.35
CA HIS A 99 17.49 -25.46 20.12
C HIS A 99 17.15 -26.43 18.99
N TYR A 100 16.18 -26.06 18.16
CA TYR A 100 15.73 -26.90 17.06
C TYR A 100 15.22 -26.08 15.87
N ILE A 101 15.25 -26.70 14.69
CA ILE A 101 14.73 -26.16 13.44
C ILE A 101 13.80 -27.21 12.82
N ILE A 102 12.59 -26.78 12.47
CA ILE A 102 11.66 -27.53 11.62
C ILE A 102 11.77 -26.88 10.23
N ASP A 103 12.36 -27.57 9.25
CA ASP A 103 12.72 -27.00 7.94
C ASP A 103 12.16 -27.83 6.78
N ASN A 104 11.58 -27.17 5.78
CA ASN A 104 11.13 -27.82 4.55
C ASN A 104 10.26 -29.06 4.82
N CYS A 105 9.24 -28.92 5.67
CA CYS A 105 8.24 -29.94 5.95
C CYS A 105 6.90 -29.56 5.31
N ILE A 106 6.13 -30.57 4.88
CA ILE A 106 4.73 -30.43 4.47
C ILE A 106 3.87 -31.02 5.59
N ILE A 107 3.05 -30.20 6.24
CA ILE A 107 2.21 -30.61 7.37
C ILE A 107 0.76 -30.29 7.03
N TYR A 108 -0.10 -31.29 6.97
CA TYR A 108 -1.48 -31.09 6.54
C TYR A 108 -2.49 -31.94 7.29
N SER A 109 -3.75 -31.53 7.34
CA SER A 109 -4.82 -32.38 7.87
C SER A 109 -5.89 -32.66 6.81
N THR A 110 -6.43 -33.88 6.80
CA THR A 110 -7.59 -34.24 5.96
C THR A 110 -8.92 -33.94 6.65
N THR A 111 -8.90 -33.61 7.95
CA THR A 111 -10.11 -33.32 8.73
C THR A 111 -10.25 -31.86 9.14
N MET A 112 -9.20 -31.04 8.93
CA MET A 112 -9.12 -29.63 9.34
C MET A 112 -9.24 -29.36 10.85
N PHE A 113 -9.12 -30.39 11.69
CA PHE A 113 -9.23 -30.30 13.15
C PHE A 113 -7.91 -30.57 13.89
N GLY A 114 -6.77 -30.36 13.24
CA GLY A 114 -5.43 -30.53 13.84
C GLY A 114 -4.62 -29.25 13.87
N THR A 115 -3.56 -29.23 14.68
CA THR A 115 -2.55 -28.14 14.67
C THR A 115 -1.34 -28.58 13.86
N GLY A 116 -0.81 -27.72 12.98
CA GLY A 116 0.39 -28.04 12.21
C GLY A 116 1.61 -28.23 13.12
N VAL A 117 2.06 -27.13 13.73
CA VAL A 117 3.20 -27.10 14.64
C VAL A 117 2.82 -26.46 15.98
N TYR A 118 3.23 -27.07 17.08
CA TYR A 118 3.06 -26.56 18.44
C TYR A 118 4.43 -26.49 19.13
N MET A 119 4.85 -25.29 19.53
CA MET A 119 6.15 -25.02 20.14
C MET A 119 5.98 -24.41 21.54
N GLN A 120 6.04 -25.24 22.57
CA GLN A 120 5.98 -24.78 23.96
C GLN A 120 7.35 -24.69 24.62
N GLY A 121 8.21 -25.70 24.43
CA GLY A 121 9.57 -25.72 24.96
C GLY A 121 10.63 -25.22 23.97
N GLY A 122 11.85 -25.08 24.46
CA GLY A 122 13.07 -24.83 23.70
C GLY A 122 13.12 -23.48 22.97
N ASN A 123 14.13 -23.34 22.12
CA ASN A 123 14.31 -22.20 21.22
C ASN A 123 14.19 -22.72 19.78
N GLY A 124 12.97 -22.66 19.25
CA GLY A 124 12.59 -23.25 17.98
C GLY A 124 12.49 -22.28 16.83
N THR A 125 12.84 -22.75 15.63
CA THR A 125 12.54 -22.07 14.37
C THR A 125 11.68 -22.96 13.47
N VAL A 126 10.58 -22.44 12.93
CA VAL A 126 9.82 -23.07 11.83
C VAL A 126 10.18 -22.32 10.55
N LEU A 127 10.76 -23.02 9.58
CA LEU A 127 11.39 -22.46 8.40
C LEU A 127 10.96 -23.18 7.12
N ASN A 128 10.64 -22.45 6.06
CA ASN A 128 10.37 -23.00 4.72
C ASN A 128 9.34 -24.14 4.68
N CYS A 129 8.42 -24.21 5.64
CA CYS A 129 7.42 -25.27 5.71
C CYS A 129 6.17 -24.86 4.92
N GLU A 130 5.47 -25.87 4.40
CA GLU A 130 4.10 -25.73 3.91
C GLU A 130 3.14 -26.35 4.93
N ILE A 131 2.24 -25.54 5.49
CA ILE A 131 1.28 -25.99 6.51
C ILE A 131 -0.13 -25.68 6.03
N HIS A 132 -0.97 -26.69 5.82
CA HIS A 132 -2.27 -26.47 5.19
C HIS A 132 -3.42 -27.36 5.63
N HIS A 133 -4.65 -26.91 5.37
CA HIS A 133 -5.86 -27.64 5.73
C HIS A 133 -5.93 -28.03 7.23
N VAL A 134 -5.37 -27.19 8.10
CA VAL A 134 -5.31 -27.40 9.56
C VAL A 134 -6.29 -26.50 10.30
N TYR A 135 -6.56 -26.78 11.57
CA TYR A 135 -7.31 -25.88 12.44
C TYR A 135 -6.47 -24.65 12.80
N HIS A 136 -5.22 -24.90 13.19
CA HIS A 136 -4.20 -23.89 13.41
C HIS A 136 -2.91 -24.24 12.69
N GLY A 137 -2.23 -23.26 12.09
CA GLY A 137 -0.94 -23.45 11.42
C GLY A 137 0.20 -23.69 12.40
N VAL A 138 0.69 -22.61 13.02
CA VAL A 138 1.79 -22.64 13.99
C VAL A 138 1.36 -21.98 15.29
N LEU A 139 1.49 -22.68 16.40
CA LEU A 139 1.30 -22.16 17.75
C LEU A 139 2.65 -22.07 18.43
N ILE A 140 3.00 -20.87 18.91
CA ILE A 140 4.22 -20.65 19.67
C ILE A 140 3.90 -20.10 21.07
N TYR A 141 4.65 -20.59 22.05
CA TYR A 141 4.61 -20.12 23.43
C TYR A 141 6.00 -19.74 23.90
N ASN A 142 6.01 -18.94 24.97
CA ASN A 142 7.22 -18.51 25.65
C ASN A 142 8.16 -17.71 24.73
N THR A 143 9.41 -17.55 25.12
CA THR A 143 10.32 -16.59 24.48
C THR A 143 11.09 -17.18 23.30
N ASN A 144 11.63 -16.29 22.45
CA ASN A 144 12.66 -16.58 21.43
C ASN A 144 12.30 -17.67 20.41
N LYS A 145 11.07 -17.65 19.89
CA LYS A 145 10.68 -18.50 18.75
C LYS A 145 10.64 -17.68 17.46
N THR A 146 11.00 -18.34 16.36
CA THR A 146 10.98 -17.73 15.04
C THR A 146 10.11 -18.56 14.10
N VAL A 147 9.22 -17.90 13.36
CA VAL A 147 8.44 -18.48 12.27
C VAL A 147 8.77 -17.70 11.01
N ARG A 148 9.50 -18.33 10.08
CA ARG A 148 10.07 -17.64 8.92
C ARG A 148 9.87 -18.34 7.59
N GLY A 149 9.51 -17.60 6.54
CA GLY A 149 9.56 -18.11 5.17
C GLY A 149 8.57 -19.25 4.90
N ASN A 150 7.51 -19.38 5.69
CA ASN A 150 6.55 -20.48 5.56
C ASN A 150 5.39 -20.10 4.66
N LEU A 151 4.81 -21.11 4.00
CA LEU A 151 3.53 -21.02 3.31
C LEU A 151 2.46 -21.68 4.19
N ILE A 152 1.58 -20.87 4.78
CA ILE A 152 0.51 -21.34 5.66
C ILE A 152 -0.83 -21.02 4.99
N HIS A 153 -1.59 -22.04 4.60
CA HIS A 153 -2.80 -21.81 3.82
C HIS A 153 -3.94 -22.74 4.16
N GLU A 154 -5.16 -22.35 3.81
CA GLU A 154 -6.36 -23.17 4.00
C GLU A 154 -6.59 -23.60 5.48
N PHE A 155 -6.24 -22.75 6.44
CA PHE A 155 -6.47 -23.00 7.86
C PHE A 155 -7.84 -22.51 8.32
N GLN A 156 -8.45 -23.17 9.31
CA GLN A 156 -9.80 -22.81 9.77
C GLN A 156 -9.84 -21.64 10.75
N ARG A 157 -8.92 -21.58 11.72
CA ARG A 157 -9.00 -20.59 12.82
C ARG A 157 -7.84 -19.63 12.89
N LYS A 158 -6.59 -20.09 13.04
CA LYS A 158 -5.42 -19.17 13.13
C LYS A 158 -4.25 -19.68 12.30
N GLY A 159 -3.64 -18.82 11.49
CA GLY A 159 -2.44 -19.15 10.72
C GLY A 159 -1.25 -19.30 11.67
N ILE A 160 -0.87 -18.22 12.34
CA ILE A 160 0.19 -18.18 13.36
C ILE A 160 -0.38 -17.60 14.65
N VAL A 161 -0.09 -18.24 15.78
CA VAL A 161 -0.46 -17.78 17.12
C VAL A 161 0.79 -17.54 17.94
N LEU A 162 0.94 -16.33 18.47
CA LEU A 162 1.93 -15.99 19.49
C LEU A 162 1.17 -15.88 20.81
N ASP A 163 1.39 -16.81 21.75
CA ASP A 163 0.67 -16.83 23.03
C ASP A 163 1.65 -16.76 24.21
N GLY A 164 1.62 -15.65 24.95
CA GLY A 164 2.52 -15.45 26.09
C GLY A 164 3.99 -15.37 25.68
N THR A 165 4.30 -14.71 24.56
CA THR A 165 5.65 -14.71 23.97
C THR A 165 6.40 -13.41 24.21
N THR A 166 7.69 -13.51 24.54
CA THR A 166 8.61 -12.36 24.52
C THR A 166 9.59 -12.48 23.35
N ASP A 167 9.75 -11.39 22.59
CA ASP A 167 10.69 -11.26 21.46
C ASP A 167 10.48 -12.34 20.38
N ALA A 168 9.23 -12.71 20.11
CA ALA A 168 8.89 -13.63 19.03
C ALA A 168 9.04 -12.98 17.66
N GLU A 169 9.50 -13.75 16.67
CA GLU A 169 9.73 -13.26 15.31
C GLU A 169 8.84 -14.00 14.31
N VAL A 170 8.06 -13.25 13.53
CA VAL A 170 7.24 -13.76 12.42
C VAL A 170 7.61 -13.00 11.17
N ILE A 171 8.41 -13.63 10.29
CA ILE A 171 9.12 -12.94 9.22
C ILE A 171 8.94 -13.64 7.87
N ASP A 172 8.71 -12.91 6.78
CA ASP A 172 8.69 -13.46 5.41
C ASP A 172 7.67 -14.60 5.18
N ASN A 173 6.58 -14.68 5.94
CA ASN A 173 5.58 -15.74 5.75
C ASN A 173 4.50 -15.32 4.75
N THR A 174 3.99 -16.30 4.00
CA THR A 174 2.78 -16.14 3.18
C THR A 174 1.64 -16.89 3.85
N ILE A 175 0.59 -16.16 4.24
CA ILE A 175 -0.52 -16.66 5.05
C ILE A 175 -1.83 -16.42 4.28
N ILE A 176 -2.55 -17.49 3.95
CA ILE A 176 -3.76 -17.45 3.12
C ILE A 176 -4.90 -18.14 3.87
N GLY A 177 -5.85 -17.37 4.38
CA GLY A 177 -6.99 -17.92 5.11
C GLY A 177 -7.95 -18.70 4.21
N TYR A 178 -8.80 -19.50 4.86
CA TYR A 178 -9.91 -20.21 4.22
C TYR A 178 -11.23 -19.51 4.55
N THR A 179 -11.76 -18.70 3.63
CA THR A 179 -13.10 -18.12 3.78
C THR A 179 -14.13 -19.00 3.09
N ASP A 180 -14.60 -20.05 3.77
CA ASP A 180 -15.82 -20.72 3.36
C ASP A 180 -17.02 -19.86 3.75
N THR A 181 -17.64 -19.26 2.73
CA THR A 181 -18.86 -18.45 2.82
C THR A 181 -20.04 -19.12 3.51
N LEU A 182 -19.95 -20.41 3.87
CA LEU A 182 -21.02 -21.18 4.49
C LEU A 182 -20.90 -21.34 6.01
N ASN A 183 -19.77 -20.95 6.64
CA ASN A 183 -19.59 -21.03 8.10
C ASN A 183 -18.71 -19.89 8.64
N GLU A 184 -19.34 -18.75 8.91
CA GLU A 184 -18.74 -17.58 9.60
C GLU A 184 -18.19 -17.90 11.00
N SER A 185 -18.49 -19.08 11.56
CA SER A 185 -18.19 -19.43 12.96
C SER A 185 -16.71 -19.62 13.29
N TYR A 186 -15.81 -19.72 12.31
CA TYR A 186 -14.40 -20.08 12.55
C TYR A 186 -13.41 -18.90 12.56
N ALA A 187 -13.81 -17.75 12.00
CA ALA A 187 -13.05 -16.49 12.00
C ALA A 187 -11.53 -16.65 11.78
N PRO A 188 -11.09 -17.04 10.56
CA PRO A 188 -9.67 -17.22 10.25
C PRO A 188 -8.91 -15.91 10.50
N THR A 189 -7.94 -15.95 11.40
CA THR A 189 -6.98 -14.84 11.58
C THR A 189 -5.61 -15.26 11.07
N GLY A 190 -4.96 -14.41 10.27
CA GLY A 190 -3.63 -14.67 9.74
C GLY A 190 -2.60 -14.84 10.85
N ILE A 191 -2.34 -13.75 11.59
CA ILE A 191 -1.46 -13.74 12.76
C ILE A 191 -2.25 -13.25 13.97
N SER A 192 -2.21 -14.00 15.06
CA SER A 192 -2.85 -13.67 16.33
C SER A 192 -1.80 -13.63 17.42
N ALA A 193 -1.41 -12.43 17.84
CA ALA A 193 -0.46 -12.21 18.92
C ALA A 193 -1.27 -11.85 20.18
N ILE A 194 -1.36 -12.78 21.12
CA ILE A 194 -2.21 -12.71 22.30
C ILE A 194 -1.40 -12.94 23.58
N GLY A 195 -1.97 -12.52 24.73
CA GLY A 195 -1.47 -12.92 26.04
C GLY A 195 -1.42 -11.80 27.07
N GLU A 196 -1.55 -12.19 28.33
CA GLU A 196 -1.64 -11.25 29.46
C GLU A 196 -0.29 -10.60 29.80
N TYR A 197 -0.32 -9.30 30.07
CA TYR A 197 0.80 -8.59 30.70
C TYR A 197 1.20 -9.27 32.02
N PRO A 198 2.50 -9.44 32.34
CA PRO A 198 3.68 -8.91 31.63
C PRO A 198 4.34 -9.89 30.63
N TYR A 199 3.63 -10.93 30.18
CA TYR A 199 4.28 -12.07 29.54
C TYR A 199 4.41 -11.96 28.00
N SER A 200 3.61 -11.10 27.36
CA SER A 200 3.66 -10.86 25.92
C SER A 200 4.24 -9.48 25.58
N LEU A 201 5.49 -9.44 25.09
CA LEU A 201 6.22 -8.20 24.77
C LEU A 201 7.15 -8.36 23.57
N GLY A 202 7.36 -7.30 22.79
CA GLY A 202 8.49 -7.24 21.85
C GLY A 202 8.35 -8.09 20.60
N ALA A 203 7.13 -8.44 20.19
CA ALA A 203 6.94 -9.21 18.96
C ALA A 203 7.45 -8.41 17.74
N ARG A 204 8.10 -9.11 16.82
CA ARG A 204 8.50 -8.57 15.52
C ARG A 204 7.78 -9.30 14.41
N VAL A 205 6.83 -8.62 13.78
CA VAL A 205 6.04 -9.13 12.66
C VAL A 205 6.43 -8.33 11.42
N GLU A 206 7.23 -8.94 10.56
CA GLU A 206 7.94 -8.25 9.48
C GLU A 206 7.78 -8.93 8.13
N ASN A 207 7.47 -8.16 7.08
CA ASN A 207 7.47 -8.64 5.69
C ASN A 207 6.60 -9.88 5.43
N ASN A 208 5.46 -10.01 6.12
CA ASN A 208 4.51 -11.09 5.88
C ASN A 208 3.47 -10.67 4.83
N THR A 209 3.04 -11.60 3.98
CA THR A 209 1.89 -11.43 3.08
C THR A 209 0.70 -12.19 3.64
N ILE A 210 -0.39 -11.50 3.94
CA ILE A 210 -1.57 -12.06 4.59
C ILE A 210 -2.81 -11.72 3.76
N THR A 211 -3.58 -12.74 3.38
CA THR A 211 -4.78 -12.55 2.57
C THR A 211 -5.90 -13.54 2.87
N ASN A 212 -7.13 -13.23 2.45
CA ASN A 212 -8.33 -14.06 2.61
C ASN A 212 -8.57 -14.51 4.06
N CYS A 213 -8.29 -13.64 5.03
CA CYS A 213 -8.57 -13.88 6.44
C CYS A 213 -9.76 -13.01 6.88
N ILE A 214 -10.45 -13.37 7.96
CA ILE A 214 -11.36 -12.43 8.60
C ILE A 214 -10.53 -11.30 9.21
N VAL A 215 -9.50 -11.61 9.98
CA VAL A 215 -8.55 -10.61 10.49
C VAL A 215 -7.16 -10.93 9.96
N GLY A 216 -6.48 -9.97 9.35
CA GLY A 216 -5.10 -10.16 8.90
C GLY A 216 -4.16 -10.33 10.09
N ILE A 217 -4.03 -9.30 10.92
CA ILE A 217 -3.28 -9.31 12.18
C ILE A 217 -4.18 -8.87 13.33
N LEU A 218 -4.25 -9.68 14.39
CA LEU A 218 -4.81 -9.30 15.69
C LEU A 218 -3.67 -9.28 16.71
N SER A 219 -3.47 -8.14 17.38
CA SER A 219 -2.42 -7.95 18.37
C SER A 219 -2.99 -7.48 19.69
N GLU A 220 -2.63 -8.14 20.79
CA GLU A 220 -2.79 -7.68 22.18
C GLU A 220 -1.43 -7.44 22.85
N VAL A 221 -0.33 -7.65 22.11
CA VAL A 221 1.05 -7.64 22.62
C VAL A 221 1.55 -6.21 22.69
N MET A 222 2.34 -5.85 23.70
CA MET A 222 2.86 -4.49 23.85
C MET A 222 4.32 -4.38 23.37
N SER A 223 4.80 -3.14 23.15
CA SER A 223 6.19 -2.85 22.77
C SER A 223 6.68 -3.61 21.53
N SER A 224 5.79 -3.86 20.59
CA SER A 224 5.99 -4.70 19.40
C SER A 224 6.12 -3.87 18.13
N THR A 225 6.61 -4.50 17.07
CA THR A 225 6.81 -3.88 15.76
C THR A 225 6.12 -4.69 14.67
N TYR A 226 5.26 -4.00 13.91
CA TYR A 226 4.54 -4.52 12.76
C TYR A 226 5.00 -3.72 11.55
N THR A 227 5.88 -4.29 10.73
CA THR A 227 6.49 -3.53 9.63
C THR A 227 6.54 -4.28 8.31
N GLN A 228 6.37 -3.56 7.20
CA GLN A 228 6.50 -4.12 5.84
C GLN A 228 5.53 -5.27 5.54
N ASN A 229 4.48 -5.45 6.34
CA ASN A 229 3.48 -6.48 6.07
C ASN A 229 2.53 -6.02 4.97
N ASN A 230 2.11 -6.95 4.12
CA ASN A 230 1.12 -6.74 3.09
C ASN A 230 -0.16 -7.50 3.46
N LEU A 231 -1.21 -6.76 3.81
CA LEU A 231 -2.49 -7.27 4.26
C LEU A 231 -3.57 -6.85 3.26
N SER A 232 -4.21 -7.83 2.62
CA SER A 232 -5.27 -7.53 1.64
C SER A 232 -6.32 -8.61 1.52
N LEU A 233 -7.52 -8.22 1.08
CA LEU A 233 -8.66 -9.13 0.94
C LEU A 233 -9.02 -9.82 2.27
N CYS A 234 -8.77 -9.17 3.40
CA CYS A 234 -9.30 -9.57 4.69
C CYS A 234 -10.60 -8.79 4.98
N GLU A 235 -11.37 -9.20 5.99
CA GLU A 235 -12.44 -8.32 6.50
C GLU A 235 -11.79 -7.13 7.22
N TRP A 236 -10.98 -7.42 8.24
CA TRP A 236 -10.14 -6.45 8.94
C TRP A 236 -8.67 -6.66 8.60
N GLY A 237 -7.94 -5.57 8.32
CA GLY A 237 -6.50 -5.62 8.08
C GLY A 237 -5.72 -5.89 9.36
N ILE A 238 -5.55 -4.85 10.18
CA ILE A 238 -4.88 -4.92 11.49
C ILE A 238 -5.87 -4.45 12.57
N ILE A 239 -6.04 -5.27 13.61
CA ILE A 239 -6.69 -4.88 14.86
C ILE A 239 -5.62 -4.86 15.95
N GLU A 240 -5.37 -3.68 16.51
CA GLU A 240 -4.44 -3.47 17.61
C GLU A 240 -5.20 -3.25 18.92
N GLN A 241 -4.83 -4.02 19.93
CA GLN A 241 -5.33 -4.02 21.30
C GLN A 241 -4.20 -3.86 22.33
N GLY A 242 -2.94 -3.85 21.87
CA GLY A 242 -1.75 -3.59 22.67
C GLY A 242 -1.32 -2.12 22.70
N ASP A 243 -0.34 -1.85 23.55
CA ASP A 243 0.20 -0.51 23.79
C ASP A 243 1.66 -0.38 23.39
N ASN A 244 2.09 0.86 23.10
CA ASN A 244 3.47 1.20 22.77
C ASN A 244 4.04 0.41 21.57
N ASN A 245 3.17 0.04 20.64
CA ASN A 245 3.54 -0.65 19.41
C ASN A 245 3.83 0.33 18.28
N HIS A 246 4.57 -0.17 17.31
CA HIS A 246 4.90 0.54 16.08
C HIS A 246 4.32 -0.21 14.88
N ILE A 247 3.36 0.39 14.20
CA ILE A 247 2.76 -0.10 12.97
C ILE A 247 3.27 0.79 11.84
N ILE A 248 4.32 0.37 11.14
CA ILE A 248 5.07 1.24 10.23
C ILE A 248 5.29 0.58 8.88
N ASN A 249 5.13 1.32 7.78
CA ASN A 249 5.47 0.84 6.44
C ASN A 249 4.74 -0.45 6.03
N ASN A 250 3.51 -0.65 6.51
CA ASN A 250 2.66 -1.76 6.07
C ASN A 250 1.80 -1.32 4.87
N THR A 251 1.46 -2.26 4.00
CA THR A 251 0.46 -2.08 2.95
C THR A 251 -0.82 -2.77 3.38
N VAL A 252 -1.88 -2.00 3.63
CA VAL A 252 -3.17 -2.48 4.15
C VAL A 252 -4.26 -2.04 3.18
N THR A 253 -4.68 -2.96 2.30
CA THR A 253 -5.50 -2.58 1.15
C THR A 253 -6.61 -3.56 0.82
N PHE A 254 -7.71 -3.07 0.25
CA PHE A 254 -8.81 -3.92 -0.23
C PHE A 254 -9.39 -4.84 0.85
N ASN A 255 -9.39 -4.39 2.12
CA ASN A 255 -10.09 -5.07 3.19
C ASN A 255 -11.55 -4.63 3.21
N THR A 256 -12.48 -5.56 3.48
CA THR A 256 -13.91 -5.33 3.28
C THR A 256 -14.61 -4.64 4.44
N GLU A 257 -13.93 -4.50 5.58
CA GLU A 257 -14.33 -3.69 6.74
C GLU A 257 -13.27 -2.60 6.97
N ILE A 258 -12.47 -2.72 8.04
CA ILE A 258 -11.51 -1.68 8.45
C ILE A 258 -10.08 -2.07 8.06
N GLY A 259 -9.31 -1.12 7.52
CA GLY A 259 -7.88 -1.28 7.26
C GLY A 259 -7.09 -1.47 8.55
N ILE A 260 -6.96 -0.40 9.36
CA ILE A 260 -6.30 -0.45 10.68
C ILE A 260 -7.27 0.06 11.74
N GLN A 261 -7.53 -0.77 12.75
CA GLN A 261 -8.36 -0.43 13.90
C GLN A 261 -7.52 -0.41 15.18
N MET A 262 -7.63 0.67 15.94
CA MET A 262 -7.09 0.78 17.30
C MET A 262 -8.26 0.65 18.28
N ASP A 263 -8.27 -0.43 19.07
CA ASP A 263 -9.39 -0.73 19.97
C ASP A 263 -9.43 0.23 21.17
N SER A 264 -10.60 0.28 21.81
CA SER A 264 -10.85 0.98 23.05
C SER A 264 -9.81 0.56 24.10
N MET A 265 -9.15 1.54 24.74
CA MET A 265 -8.05 1.40 25.71
C MET A 265 -6.63 1.22 25.14
N THR A 266 -6.44 1.04 23.83
CA THR A 266 -5.08 1.02 23.26
C THR A 266 -4.41 2.38 23.40
N GLN A 267 -3.12 2.40 23.72
CA GLN A 267 -2.42 3.67 23.95
C GLN A 267 -0.97 3.72 23.48
N ASN A 268 -0.55 4.95 23.17
CA ASN A 268 0.83 5.31 22.86
C ASN A 268 1.43 4.53 21.68
N ASN A 269 0.59 4.07 20.76
CA ASN A 269 1.03 3.42 19.53
C ASN A 269 1.45 4.47 18.48
N TYR A 270 2.41 4.13 17.63
CA TYR A 270 2.80 4.95 16.48
C TYR A 270 2.43 4.23 15.18
N ILE A 271 1.62 4.89 14.38
CA ILE A 271 1.06 4.40 13.13
C ILE A 271 1.44 5.40 12.04
N TYR A 272 2.50 5.15 11.28
CA TYR A 272 2.94 6.09 10.24
C TYR A 272 3.60 5.38 9.06
N TYR A 273 3.65 6.06 7.93
CA TYR A 273 4.21 5.56 6.67
C TYR A 273 3.53 4.29 6.14
N ASN A 274 2.31 3.98 6.59
CA ASN A 274 1.54 2.85 6.06
C ASN A 274 0.75 3.26 4.83
N HIS A 275 0.61 2.35 3.87
CA HIS A 275 -0.29 2.48 2.73
C HIS A 275 -1.66 1.90 3.08
N ILE A 276 -2.58 2.75 3.52
CA ILE A 276 -3.91 2.38 3.99
C ILE A 276 -4.94 2.81 2.93
N LEU A 277 -5.14 1.93 1.93
CA LEU A 277 -5.79 2.31 0.67
C LEU A 277 -6.94 1.36 0.32
N ASN A 278 -8.06 1.89 -0.16
CA ASN A 278 -9.17 1.15 -0.75
C ASN A 278 -9.77 0.08 0.20
N ASN A 279 -9.78 0.34 1.50
CA ASN A 279 -10.57 -0.43 2.46
C ASN A 279 -11.98 0.18 2.54
N THR A 280 -12.98 -0.55 3.06
CA THR A 280 -14.33 0.04 3.25
C THR A 280 -14.27 1.24 4.21
N LEU A 281 -13.48 1.10 5.29
CA LEU A 281 -13.02 2.21 6.12
C LEU A 281 -11.50 2.07 6.28
N ASN A 282 -10.74 3.11 5.94
CA ASN A 282 -9.28 3.00 6.01
C ASN A 282 -8.76 2.84 7.44
N ALA A 283 -9.26 3.65 8.37
CA ALA A 283 -8.79 3.64 9.74
C ALA A 283 -9.87 4.02 10.75
N GLU A 284 -9.80 3.42 11.93
CA GLU A 284 -10.61 3.74 13.10
C GLU A 284 -9.71 3.72 14.35
N ASP A 285 -9.90 4.71 15.23
CA ASP A 285 -9.18 4.85 16.49
C ASP A 285 -10.14 5.19 17.62
N ASP A 286 -10.39 4.20 18.47
CA ASP A 286 -11.14 4.32 19.71
C ASP A 286 -10.21 4.33 20.94
N GLY A 287 -8.90 4.37 20.71
CA GLY A 287 -7.87 4.35 21.73
C GLY A 287 -7.57 5.72 22.34
N VAL A 288 -6.40 5.83 22.97
CA VAL A 288 -5.97 7.01 23.72
C VAL A 288 -4.51 7.33 23.41
N SER A 289 -4.24 8.54 22.93
CA SER A 289 -2.86 9.01 22.66
C SER A 289 -2.09 8.15 21.65
N ASN A 290 -2.80 7.45 20.77
CA ASN A 290 -2.21 6.88 19.56
C ASN A 290 -1.83 8.02 18.60
N ARG A 291 -0.74 7.85 17.85
CA ARG A 291 -0.23 8.83 16.89
C ARG A 291 -0.26 8.24 15.49
N TRP A 292 -0.99 8.90 14.60
CA TRP A 292 -1.10 8.52 13.18
C TRP A 292 -0.06 9.22 12.29
N ASP A 293 1.08 9.58 12.89
CA ASP A 293 2.22 10.22 12.24
C ASP A 293 3.49 10.03 13.11
N ASP A 294 4.64 10.44 12.60
CA ASP A 294 5.94 10.37 13.29
C ASP A 294 6.20 11.51 14.30
N GLY A 295 5.26 12.44 14.44
CA GLY A 295 5.38 13.63 15.28
C GLY A 295 6.07 14.83 14.62
N GLU A 296 6.68 14.67 13.44
CA GLU A 296 7.56 15.66 12.83
C GLU A 296 7.15 16.03 11.39
N ALA A 297 7.04 15.06 10.49
CA ALA A 297 6.80 15.32 9.07
C ALA A 297 6.16 14.17 8.26
N LEU A 298 6.05 12.95 8.80
CA LEU A 298 5.60 11.78 8.07
C LEU A 298 4.31 11.21 8.64
N GLY A 299 3.27 11.17 7.82
CA GLY A 299 1.99 10.50 8.09
C GLY A 299 1.85 9.20 7.31
N ASN A 300 0.60 8.81 7.08
CA ASN A 300 0.20 7.63 6.31
C ASN A 300 -0.28 8.01 4.91
N PHE A 301 -0.37 7.01 4.03
CA PHE A 301 -0.93 7.16 2.69
C PHE A 301 -2.40 6.73 2.67
N TRP A 302 -3.27 7.58 2.14
CA TRP A 302 -4.72 7.44 2.17
C TRP A 302 -5.31 7.46 0.76
N SER A 303 -6.31 6.61 0.49
CA SER A 303 -7.01 6.58 -0.81
C SER A 303 -8.22 7.51 -0.88
N GLU A 304 -8.52 8.20 0.22
CA GLU A 304 -9.69 9.08 0.35
C GLU A 304 -9.39 10.25 1.30
N GLY A 305 -10.32 11.20 1.36
CA GLY A 305 -10.16 12.44 2.12
C GLY A 305 -9.25 13.44 1.42
N PHE A 306 -9.45 14.73 1.67
CA PHE A 306 -8.57 15.80 1.16
C PHE A 306 -8.56 16.94 2.18
N GLY A 307 -7.37 17.24 2.70
CA GLY A 307 -7.20 18.26 3.74
C GLY A 307 -5.74 18.44 4.14
N ALA A 308 -5.50 19.43 5.00
CA ALA A 308 -4.18 19.58 5.62
C ALA A 308 -3.90 18.49 6.67
N VAL A 309 -4.96 17.82 7.14
CA VAL A 309 -4.94 16.70 8.08
C VAL A 309 -5.92 15.64 7.59
N TYR A 310 -5.72 14.40 8.00
CA TYR A 310 -6.68 13.32 7.82
C TYR A 310 -7.27 12.94 9.18
N GLU A 311 -8.57 13.13 9.33
CA GLU A 311 -9.31 12.77 10.55
C GLU A 311 -9.52 11.26 10.58
N ILE A 312 -9.12 10.63 11.67
CA ILE A 312 -9.33 9.20 11.88
C ILE A 312 -10.72 9.01 12.49
N ALA A 313 -11.51 8.08 11.94
CA ALA A 313 -12.80 7.74 12.51
C ALA A 313 -12.65 7.16 13.93
N GLY A 314 -13.73 7.14 14.71
CA GLY A 314 -13.72 6.62 16.07
C GLY A 314 -13.77 7.70 17.16
N ASP A 315 -13.74 7.26 18.41
CA ASP A 315 -13.98 8.09 19.59
C ASP A 315 -12.71 8.87 20.05
N ALA A 316 -11.52 8.54 19.54
CA ALA A 316 -10.27 9.16 19.96
C ALA A 316 -10.11 10.62 19.48
N ASN A 317 -10.87 11.04 18.45
CA ASN A 317 -10.60 12.28 17.70
C ASN A 317 -9.13 12.36 17.24
N ALA A 318 -8.59 11.22 16.79
CA ALA A 318 -7.22 11.14 16.31
C ALA A 318 -7.10 11.75 14.91
N THR A 319 -5.92 12.29 14.61
CA THR A 319 -5.61 12.87 13.31
C THR A 319 -4.24 12.44 12.85
N ASP A 320 -4.12 12.16 11.56
CA ASP A 320 -2.84 12.19 10.86
C ASP A 320 -2.59 13.63 10.39
N ARG A 321 -1.51 14.24 10.91
CA ARG A 321 -1.17 15.64 10.62
C ARG A 321 -0.38 15.83 9.33
N TYR A 322 0.13 14.75 8.75
CA TYR A 322 0.98 14.78 7.56
C TYR A 322 0.51 13.73 6.53
N PRO A 323 -0.79 13.74 6.15
CA PRO A 323 -1.34 12.72 5.26
C PRO A 323 -0.77 12.84 3.84
N PHE A 324 -0.56 11.68 3.22
CA PHE A 324 -0.24 11.56 1.81
C PHE A 324 -1.44 10.98 1.06
N TYR A 325 -2.09 11.78 0.22
CA TYR A 325 -3.20 11.29 -0.58
C TYR A 325 -2.68 10.58 -1.83
N VAL A 326 -3.17 9.36 -2.06
CA VAL A 326 -2.85 8.56 -3.24
C VAL A 326 -4.09 8.47 -4.09
N GLU A 327 -4.09 9.18 -5.21
CA GLU A 327 -5.11 9.06 -6.23
C GLU A 327 -4.57 8.62 -7.59
N SER A 328 -5.48 8.47 -8.56
CA SER A 328 -5.14 8.04 -9.92
C SER A 328 -5.84 8.85 -11.01
N ILE A 329 -6.42 9.99 -10.64
CA ILE A 329 -7.17 10.86 -11.55
C ILE A 329 -6.23 12.00 -11.96
N PRO A 330 -5.98 12.21 -13.27
CA PRO A 330 -5.20 13.36 -13.71
C PRO A 330 -5.93 14.69 -13.46
N PRO A 331 -5.18 15.82 -13.37
CA PRO A 331 -5.74 17.15 -13.27
C PRO A 331 -6.80 17.45 -14.33
N LEU A 332 -7.87 18.13 -13.93
CA LEU A 332 -8.83 18.72 -14.86
C LEU A 332 -8.37 20.13 -15.21
N LEU A 333 -8.05 20.35 -16.49
CA LEU A 333 -7.58 21.63 -17.01
C LEU A 333 -8.57 22.19 -18.05
N GLU A 334 -8.86 23.49 -17.99
CA GLU A 334 -9.63 24.18 -19.02
C GLU A 334 -8.80 24.35 -20.30
N ASP A 335 -9.40 23.97 -21.44
CA ASP A 335 -8.79 24.14 -22.75
C ASP A 335 -9.00 25.58 -23.26
N LEU A 336 -7.91 26.31 -23.53
CA LEU A 336 -7.93 27.57 -24.26
C LEU A 336 -7.48 27.33 -25.70
N THR A 337 -8.09 28.03 -26.65
CA THR A 337 -7.76 27.83 -28.07
C THR A 337 -6.94 28.98 -28.65
N GLU A 338 -7.39 30.22 -28.41
CA GLU A 338 -6.78 31.41 -28.99
C GLU A 338 -7.03 32.64 -28.12
N ILE A 339 -5.98 33.44 -27.87
CA ILE A 339 -6.08 34.72 -27.15
C ILE A 339 -5.31 35.79 -27.91
N THR A 340 -5.82 37.02 -27.92
CA THR A 340 -5.14 38.18 -28.47
C THR A 340 -4.78 39.17 -27.36
N LEU A 341 -3.50 39.51 -27.24
CA LEU A 341 -2.98 40.57 -26.37
C LEU A 341 -2.55 41.78 -27.19
N ILE A 342 -2.84 42.98 -26.69
CA ILE A 342 -2.42 44.23 -27.33
C ILE A 342 -1.09 44.68 -26.73
N PHE A 343 -0.06 44.78 -27.56
CA PHE A 343 1.28 45.23 -27.18
C PHE A 343 1.22 46.63 -26.56
N GLY A 344 1.71 46.76 -25.33
CA GLY A 344 1.71 48.02 -24.59
C GLY A 344 0.39 48.42 -23.90
N SER A 345 -0.65 47.56 -23.93
CA SER A 345 -1.97 47.87 -23.34
C SER A 345 -2.06 47.70 -21.81
N GLY A 346 -1.01 47.19 -21.16
CA GLY A 346 -1.01 46.89 -19.72
C GLY A 346 -1.78 45.62 -19.33
N LEU A 347 -2.57 45.05 -20.23
CA LEU A 347 -3.19 43.73 -20.09
C LEU A 347 -2.35 42.70 -20.85
N THR A 348 -1.54 41.96 -20.10
CA THR A 348 -0.56 41.02 -20.65
C THR A 348 -0.67 39.62 -20.04
N ARG A 349 -1.72 39.36 -19.27
CA ARG A 349 -1.93 38.10 -18.56
C ARG A 349 -2.89 37.19 -19.29
N VAL A 350 -2.57 35.90 -19.27
CA VAL A 350 -3.49 34.82 -19.59
C VAL A 350 -3.74 34.03 -18.31
N GLU A 351 -4.99 33.64 -18.12
CA GLU A 351 -5.47 32.93 -16.95
C GLU A 351 -6.03 31.58 -17.39
N TRP A 352 -5.64 30.52 -16.68
CA TRP A 352 -6.19 29.17 -16.85
C TRP A 352 -6.80 28.70 -15.55
N ASP A 353 -7.95 28.06 -15.65
CA ASP A 353 -8.54 27.33 -14.54
C ASP A 353 -8.15 25.85 -14.63
N ALA A 354 -7.59 25.35 -13.54
CA ALA A 354 -7.28 23.94 -13.35
C ALA A 354 -7.77 23.53 -11.97
N VAL A 355 -8.23 22.29 -11.83
CA VAL A 355 -8.58 21.69 -10.55
C VAL A 355 -8.09 20.25 -10.46
N ASP A 356 -7.58 19.88 -9.28
CA ASP A 356 -7.16 18.52 -8.94
C ASP A 356 -7.31 18.29 -7.43
N LEU A 357 -7.31 17.04 -6.97
CA LEU A 357 -7.44 16.74 -5.54
C LEU A 357 -6.10 16.85 -4.80
N THR A 358 -4.99 16.70 -5.52
CA THR A 358 -3.60 16.80 -5.01
C THR A 358 -2.73 17.74 -5.87
N PRO A 359 -3.12 19.02 -6.10
CA PRO A 359 -2.39 19.92 -6.98
C PRO A 359 -0.94 20.16 -6.48
N ASP A 360 0.00 20.28 -7.43
CA ASP A 360 1.43 20.46 -7.14
C ASP A 360 2.08 21.58 -7.95
N LEU A 361 2.27 21.37 -9.25
CA LEU A 361 3.13 22.22 -10.08
C LEU A 361 2.49 22.56 -11.43
N PHE A 362 2.88 23.70 -11.99
CA PHE A 362 2.59 24.04 -13.38
C PHE A 362 3.83 24.56 -14.13
N TRP A 363 3.82 24.39 -15.45
CA TRP A 363 4.80 24.94 -16.38
C TRP A 363 4.11 25.52 -17.61
N THR A 364 4.54 26.71 -18.03
CA THR A 364 4.16 27.28 -19.32
C THR A 364 5.35 27.32 -20.26
N TYR A 365 5.12 26.95 -21.51
CA TYR A 365 6.10 26.94 -22.58
C TYR A 365 5.69 27.91 -23.68
N VAL A 366 6.64 28.66 -24.22
CA VAL A 366 6.47 29.50 -25.41
C VAL A 366 7.28 28.89 -26.55
N ASN A 367 6.61 28.47 -27.62
CA ASN A 367 7.22 27.79 -28.77
C ASN A 367 8.11 26.59 -28.35
N GLY A 368 7.64 25.83 -27.35
CA GLY A 368 8.33 24.64 -26.82
C GLY A 368 9.49 24.93 -25.85
N SER A 369 9.81 26.20 -25.55
CA SER A 369 10.81 26.56 -24.54
C SER A 369 10.12 26.94 -23.23
N LEU A 370 10.63 26.44 -22.10
CA LEU A 370 10.09 26.79 -20.77
C LEU A 370 10.12 28.31 -20.58
N PHE A 371 8.97 28.88 -20.28
CA PHE A 371 8.78 30.32 -20.09
C PHE A 371 8.56 30.66 -18.62
N HIS A 372 7.67 29.94 -17.95
CA HIS A 372 7.37 30.14 -16.54
C HIS A 372 6.97 28.84 -15.86
N SER A 373 7.13 28.77 -14.54
CA SER A 373 6.69 27.64 -13.72
C SER A 373 6.42 28.11 -12.29
N GLY A 374 5.59 27.38 -11.56
CA GLY A 374 5.33 27.66 -10.16
C GLY A 374 4.52 26.55 -9.51
N ASP A 375 4.26 26.74 -8.22
CA ASP A 375 3.35 25.90 -7.45
C ASP A 375 1.91 26.17 -7.90
N TRP A 376 1.11 25.11 -7.91
CA TRP A 376 -0.32 25.17 -8.20
C TRP A 376 -1.09 24.51 -7.06
N ASN A 377 -2.08 25.23 -6.55
CA ASN A 377 -2.84 24.90 -5.33
C ASN A 377 -4.36 25.02 -5.57
N ASN A 378 -4.82 24.74 -6.80
CA ASN A 378 -6.18 24.99 -7.31
C ASN A 378 -6.58 26.47 -7.45
N ASP A 379 -5.68 27.43 -7.20
CA ASP A 379 -5.90 28.81 -7.61
C ASP A 379 -5.76 28.94 -9.13
N THR A 380 -6.45 29.93 -9.72
CA THR A 380 -6.32 30.28 -11.15
C THR A 380 -4.86 30.58 -11.49
N ILE A 381 -4.34 29.90 -12.52
CA ILE A 381 -2.97 30.05 -12.98
C ILE A 381 -2.90 31.29 -13.87
N SER A 382 -2.26 32.36 -13.40
CA SER A 382 -2.14 33.64 -14.12
C SER A 382 -0.70 33.89 -14.56
N VAL A 383 -0.42 33.85 -15.87
CA VAL A 383 0.92 34.05 -16.44
C VAL A 383 0.99 35.34 -17.25
N ASP A 384 1.99 36.16 -16.95
CA ASP A 384 2.22 37.44 -17.60
C ASP A 384 3.21 37.33 -18.77
N PHE A 385 2.72 37.62 -19.97
CA PHE A 385 3.47 37.56 -21.23
C PHE A 385 3.96 38.94 -21.70
N TYR A 386 4.10 39.92 -20.79
CA TYR A 386 4.55 41.29 -21.12
C TYR A 386 5.88 41.38 -21.89
N SER A 387 6.73 40.35 -21.79
CA SER A 387 8.03 40.29 -22.45
C SER A 387 7.96 39.87 -23.92
N LEU A 388 6.81 39.38 -24.39
CA LEU A 388 6.62 38.95 -25.77
C LEU A 388 6.43 40.16 -26.71
N LEU A 389 7.12 40.13 -27.84
CA LEU A 389 6.95 41.11 -28.91
C LEU A 389 5.75 40.76 -29.79
N VAL A 390 5.35 41.69 -30.67
CA VAL A 390 4.31 41.44 -31.68
C VAL A 390 4.64 40.18 -32.49
N GLY A 391 3.69 39.25 -32.58
CA GLY A 391 3.83 37.97 -33.25
C GLY A 391 2.84 36.92 -32.74
N ASP A 392 2.89 35.74 -33.36
CA ASP A 392 2.08 34.59 -32.99
C ASP A 392 2.96 33.58 -32.25
N TYR A 393 2.46 33.08 -31.12
CA TYR A 393 3.18 32.15 -30.26
C TYR A 393 2.32 30.92 -30.01
N SER A 394 2.95 29.74 -30.04
CA SER A 394 2.33 28.53 -29.49
C SER A 394 2.63 28.48 -27.99
N ILE A 395 1.58 28.53 -27.18
CA ILE A 395 1.67 28.43 -25.73
C ILE A 395 1.21 27.04 -25.31
N THR A 396 1.96 26.40 -24.42
CA THR A 396 1.57 25.14 -23.79
C THR A 396 1.57 25.34 -22.29
N LEU A 397 0.44 25.06 -21.63
CA LEU A 397 0.37 24.91 -20.18
C LEU A 397 0.40 23.42 -19.86
N LEU A 398 1.22 23.02 -18.89
CA LEU A 398 1.25 21.69 -18.31
C LEU A 398 1.02 21.85 -16.80
N VAL A 399 0.05 21.14 -16.25
CA VAL A 399 -0.16 21.00 -14.80
C VAL A 399 0.14 19.57 -14.38
N GLN A 400 0.67 19.39 -13.17
CA GLN A 400 0.95 18.10 -12.57
C GLN A 400 0.51 18.08 -11.11
N ASP A 401 -0.04 16.95 -10.68
CA ASP A 401 -0.40 16.69 -9.29
C ASP A 401 0.76 16.04 -8.51
N ARG A 402 0.59 15.86 -7.19
CA ARG A 402 1.61 15.27 -6.31
C ARG A 402 1.83 13.77 -6.54
N ASN A 403 0.87 13.10 -7.18
CA ASN A 403 0.97 11.69 -7.55
C ASN A 403 1.65 11.49 -8.92
N GLY A 404 1.98 12.58 -9.63
CA GLY A 404 2.70 12.60 -10.89
C GLY A 404 1.81 12.57 -12.14
N PHE A 405 0.47 12.56 -12.02
CA PHE A 405 -0.40 12.67 -13.19
C PHE A 405 -0.44 14.12 -13.68
N SER A 406 -0.68 14.30 -14.97
CA SER A 406 -0.59 15.61 -15.60
C SER A 406 -1.65 15.81 -16.67
N ALA A 407 -1.99 17.07 -16.90
CA ALA A 407 -2.84 17.52 -18.00
C ALA A 407 -2.18 18.72 -18.69
N SER A 408 -2.46 18.89 -19.98
CA SER A 408 -1.86 19.96 -20.77
C SER A 408 -2.83 20.59 -21.74
N ASP A 409 -2.74 21.90 -21.88
CA ASP A 409 -3.45 22.71 -22.87
C ASP A 409 -2.46 23.31 -23.88
N GLN A 410 -2.88 23.47 -25.13
CA GLN A 410 -2.09 24.13 -26.17
C GLN A 410 -2.94 25.16 -26.92
N MET A 411 -2.54 26.43 -26.83
CA MET A 411 -3.26 27.57 -27.42
C MET A 411 -2.35 28.43 -28.33
N ILE A 412 -2.97 29.26 -29.17
CA ILE A 412 -2.26 30.29 -29.94
C ILE A 412 -2.44 31.66 -29.29
N LEU A 413 -1.31 32.32 -28.98
CA LEU A 413 -1.29 33.67 -28.45
C LEU A 413 -0.87 34.67 -29.53
N HIS A 414 -1.79 35.56 -29.88
CA HIS A 414 -1.55 36.66 -30.82
C HIS A 414 -1.16 37.92 -30.05
N VAL A 415 0.08 38.37 -30.18
CA VAL A 415 0.49 39.69 -29.67
C VAL A 415 0.42 40.68 -30.83
N VAL A 416 -0.55 41.58 -30.80
CA VAL A 416 -0.80 42.55 -31.88
C VAL A 416 -0.39 43.97 -31.46
N PRO A 417 0.06 44.84 -32.38
CA PRO A 417 0.39 46.22 -32.02
C PRO A 417 -0.88 46.96 -31.55
N ALA A 418 -0.71 47.92 -30.62
CA ALA A 418 -1.79 48.85 -30.31
C ALA A 418 -2.24 49.55 -31.60
N ASP A 419 -3.55 49.56 -31.86
CA ASP A 419 -4.14 50.25 -33.00
C ASP A 419 -3.76 51.73 -32.96
N THR A 420 -2.72 52.08 -33.71
CA THR A 420 -2.42 53.48 -34.03
C THR A 420 -3.32 53.85 -35.20
N THR A 421 -4.62 53.98 -34.95
CA THR A 421 -5.47 54.70 -35.91
C THR A 421 -4.80 56.07 -36.11
N PRO A 422 -4.26 56.38 -37.31
CA PRO A 422 -3.67 57.68 -37.53
C PRO A 422 -4.80 58.68 -37.35
N LEU A 423 -4.59 59.66 -36.47
CA LEU A 423 -5.49 60.80 -36.28
C LEU A 423 -5.46 61.70 -37.53
N ILE A 424 -5.80 61.16 -38.72
CA ILE A 424 -5.64 61.83 -40.03
C ILE A 424 -6.98 62.15 -40.70
N LEU A 425 -8.14 61.79 -40.11
CA LEU A 425 -9.45 62.10 -40.73
C LEU A 425 -10.46 62.85 -39.85
N ALA A 426 -10.01 63.70 -38.92
CA ALA A 426 -10.91 64.63 -38.20
C ALA A 426 -10.64 66.13 -38.49
N VAL A 427 -9.52 66.47 -39.13
CA VAL A 427 -9.19 67.88 -39.46
C VAL A 427 -9.61 68.27 -40.90
N GLY A 428 -9.81 67.29 -41.79
CA GLY A 428 -10.21 67.53 -43.18
C GLY A 428 -11.68 67.93 -43.39
N ILE A 429 -12.57 67.60 -42.44
CA ILE A 429 -14.02 67.86 -42.57
C ILE A 429 -14.42 69.22 -41.97
N THR A 430 -13.64 69.78 -41.03
CA THR A 430 -13.88 71.11 -40.44
C THR A 430 -13.46 72.26 -41.36
N VAL A 431 -12.49 72.07 -42.26
CA VAL A 431 -12.05 73.12 -43.20
C VAL A 431 -12.98 73.23 -44.41
N LEU A 432 -13.60 72.14 -44.86
CA LEU A 432 -14.57 72.15 -45.97
C LEU A 432 -15.95 72.69 -45.57
N THR A 433 -16.36 72.55 -44.31
CA THR A 433 -17.63 73.13 -43.82
C THR A 433 -17.54 74.64 -43.52
N LEU A 434 -16.37 75.15 -43.11
CA LEU A 434 -16.16 76.61 -42.98
C LEU A 434 -15.99 77.33 -44.32
N GLY A 435 -15.40 76.69 -45.33
CA GLY A 435 -15.26 77.26 -46.68
C GLY A 435 -16.60 77.44 -47.41
N VAL A 436 -17.56 76.53 -47.22
CA VAL A 436 -18.89 76.62 -47.86
C VAL A 436 -19.79 77.66 -47.18
N ILE A 437 -19.68 77.86 -45.85
CA ILE A 437 -20.45 78.90 -45.14
C ILE A 437 -19.99 80.32 -45.52
N ALA A 438 -18.69 80.53 -45.76
CA ALA A 438 -18.16 81.84 -46.19
C ALA A 438 -18.63 82.24 -47.62
N VAL A 439 -18.75 81.28 -48.55
CA VAL A 439 -19.21 81.56 -49.92
C VAL A 439 -20.72 81.83 -49.98
N VAL A 440 -21.52 81.23 -49.09
CA VAL A 440 -22.97 81.50 -49.00
C VAL A 440 -23.25 82.87 -48.35
N PHE A 441 -22.42 83.34 -47.41
CA PHE A 441 -22.61 84.65 -46.78
C PHE A 441 -22.17 85.85 -47.64
N LEU A 442 -21.24 85.67 -48.59
CA LEU A 442 -20.75 86.78 -49.44
C LEU A 442 -21.60 87.05 -50.69
N LYS A 443 -22.63 86.24 -50.99
CA LYS A 443 -23.52 86.43 -52.16
C LYS A 443 -24.87 87.07 -51.86
N LYS A 444 -25.11 87.51 -50.62
CA LYS A 444 -26.40 88.09 -50.15
C LYS A 444 -26.31 89.51 -49.59
N ARG A 445 -25.37 90.32 -50.08
CA ARG A 445 -25.41 91.79 -49.92
C ARG A 445 -25.66 92.46 -51.25
#